data_AF-A0A931R026-F1
#
_entry.id   AF-A0A931R026-F1
#
_cell.length_a   1.000
_cell.length_b   1.000
_cell.length_c   1.000
_cell.angle_alpha   90.00
_cell.angle_beta   90.00
_cell.angle_gamma   90.00
#
_symmetry.space_group_name_H-M   'P 1'
#
loop_
_entity.id
_entity.type
_entity.pdbx_description
1 polymer ?
#
loop_
_entity_poly.entity_id
_entity_poly.type
_entity_poly.pdbx_seq_one_letter_code
_entity_poly.pdbx_strand_id
1 'polypeptide(L)'
;MVKIVLIVVSIFAVITVASIGACVYIGYRAKQRLEQTIKVDEAGKSITLKTPQGDIRLGESLGGEGRSIGGIPPYPGSTPVNQGAEFSVGGKGLISGQEYVTSDSVEEVVAFYKEKLGPKASVMEYEGKFQLTHAEDEGGGISVVHVSSDEETGDTKILVSYMGK
;
A
#
# COMPACT_ATOMS: atom_id res chain seq x y z
N MET A 1 -43.74 38.52 -35.83
CA MET A 1 -43.61 37.52 -34.73
C MET A 1 -42.67 36.36 -35.10
N VAL A 2 -42.83 35.70 -36.25
CA VAL A 2 -42.00 34.52 -36.64
C VAL A 2 -40.47 34.74 -36.68
N LYS A 3 -40.01 35.95 -36.98
CA LYS A 3 -38.57 36.30 -37.03
C LYS A 3 -37.88 36.18 -35.67
N ILE A 4 -38.57 36.54 -34.59
CA ILE A 4 -38.04 36.47 -33.22
C ILE A 4 -37.98 35.02 -32.77
N VAL A 5 -39.01 34.22 -33.09
CA VAL A 5 -39.08 32.80 -32.76
C VAL A 5 -37.94 32.02 -33.42
N LEU A 6 -37.62 32.32 -34.68
CA LEU A 6 -36.49 31.69 -35.38
C LEU A 6 -35.13 31.98 -34.72
N ILE A 7 -34.93 33.20 -34.22
CA ILE A 7 -33.69 33.57 -33.51
C ILE A 7 -33.57 32.79 -32.19
N VAL A 8 -34.65 32.71 -31.41
CA VAL A 8 -34.66 31.98 -30.13
C VAL A 8 -34.40 30.49 -30.34
N VAL A 9 -35.04 29.87 -31.34
CA VAL A 9 -34.83 28.45 -31.67
C VAL A 9 -33.39 28.19 -32.11
N SER A 10 -32.80 29.09 -32.91
CA SER A 10 -31.40 28.97 -33.33
C SER A 10 -30.43 29.05 -32.16
N ILE A 11 -30.67 29.91 -31.18
CA ILE A 11 -29.81 30.05 -29.99
C ILE A 11 -29.88 28.76 -29.14
N PHE A 12 -31.08 28.23 -28.91
CA PHE A 12 -31.24 26.98 -28.17
C PHE A 12 -30.54 25.81 -28.87
N ALA A 13 -30.68 25.69 -30.20
CA ALA A 13 -30.01 24.65 -30.97
C ALA A 13 -28.49 24.70 -30.82
N VAL A 14 -27.89 25.89 -30.86
CA VAL A 14 -26.44 26.07 -30.70
C VAL A 14 -25.98 25.75 -29.27
N ILE A 15 -26.72 26.19 -28.25
CA ILE A 15 -26.39 25.91 -26.84
C ILE A 15 -26.45 24.42 -26.54
N THR A 16 -27.44 23.69 -27.06
CA THR A 16 -27.55 22.25 -26.84
C THR A 16 -26.36 21.49 -27.43
N VAL A 17 -25.95 21.83 -28.66
CA VAL A 17 -24.80 21.18 -29.32
C VAL A 17 -23.49 21.53 -28.61
N ALA A 18 -23.30 22.78 -28.19
CA ALA A 18 -22.11 23.21 -27.45
C ALA A 18 -21.98 22.50 -26.09
N SER A 19 -23.11 22.28 -25.41
CA SER A 19 -23.14 21.60 -24.11
C SER A 19 -22.70 20.13 -24.22
N ILE A 20 -23.20 19.42 -25.25
CA ILE A 20 -22.80 18.03 -25.50
C ILE A 20 -21.31 17.95 -25.85
N GLY A 21 -20.81 18.86 -26.68
CA GLY A 21 -19.38 18.93 -27.02
C GLY A 21 -18.48 19.19 -25.81
N ALA A 22 -18.90 20.07 -24.90
CA ALA A 22 -18.17 20.35 -23.67
C ALA A 22 -18.12 19.14 -22.73
N CYS A 23 -19.23 18.43 -22.55
CA CYS A 23 -19.29 17.21 -21.73
C CYS A 23 -18.37 16.11 -22.30
N VAL A 24 -18.37 15.91 -23.62
CA VAL A 24 -17.48 14.94 -24.27
C VAL A 24 -16.02 15.35 -24.14
N TYR A 25 -15.70 16.63 -24.36
CA TYR A 25 -14.33 17.13 -24.26
C TYR A 25 -13.78 17.04 -22.83
N ILE A 26 -14.58 17.36 -21.81
CA ILE A 26 -14.18 17.22 -20.41
C ILE A 26 -14.03 15.74 -20.05
N GLY A 27 -14.93 14.85 -20.49
CA GLY A 27 -14.79 13.41 -20.29
C GLY A 27 -13.55 12.83 -20.96
N TYR A 28 -13.25 13.24 -22.19
CA TYR A 28 -12.07 12.80 -22.94
C TYR A 28 -10.77 13.35 -22.33
N ARG A 29 -10.77 14.62 -21.91
CA ARG A 29 -9.62 15.26 -21.25
C ARG A 29 -9.39 14.73 -19.83
N ALA A 30 -10.46 14.37 -19.11
CA ALA A 30 -10.37 13.71 -17.82
C ALA A 30 -9.80 12.29 -17.97
N LYS A 31 -10.22 11.54 -19.00
CA LYS A 31 -9.61 10.24 -19.34
C LYS A 31 -8.11 10.37 -19.67
N GLN A 32 -7.71 11.32 -20.51
CA GLN A 32 -6.29 11.55 -20.82
C GLN A 32 -5.45 11.98 -19.61
N ARG A 33 -6.04 12.69 -18.63
CA ARG A 33 -5.37 13.02 -17.35
C ARG A 33 -5.31 11.83 -16.39
N LEU A 34 -6.23 10.88 -16.49
CA LEU A 34 -6.21 9.63 -15.72
C LEU A 34 -5.20 8.63 -16.29
N GLU A 35 -5.01 8.60 -17.61
CA GLU A 35 -4.02 7.74 -18.28
C GLU A 35 -2.56 8.10 -17.95
N GLN A 36 -2.28 9.32 -17.48
CA GLN A 36 -0.93 9.68 -17.02
C GLN A 36 -0.66 9.35 -15.54
N THR A 37 -1.68 9.04 -14.75
CA THR A 37 -1.54 8.80 -13.29
C THR A 37 -1.78 7.34 -12.91
N ILE A 38 -2.39 6.55 -13.80
CA ILE A 38 -2.64 5.13 -13.56
C ILE A 38 -1.92 4.33 -14.64
N LYS A 39 -0.61 4.12 -14.45
CA LYS A 39 0.06 2.99 -15.08
C LYS A 39 -0.46 1.73 -14.38
N VAL A 40 -1.60 1.22 -14.83
CA VAL A 40 -1.95 -0.18 -14.60
C VAL A 40 -0.96 -0.96 -15.44
N ASP A 41 0.01 -1.58 -14.77
CA ASP A 41 0.90 -2.54 -15.42
C ASP A 41 0.02 -3.67 -16.02
N GLU A 42 0.30 -4.05 -17.26
CA GLU A 42 -0.49 -4.95 -18.12
C GLU A 42 -0.71 -6.37 -17.54
N ALA A 43 -0.28 -6.65 -16.31
CA ALA A 43 -0.50 -7.90 -15.60
C ALA A 43 -1.72 -7.91 -14.66
N GLY A 44 -2.42 -6.78 -14.45
CA GLY A 44 -3.60 -6.73 -13.56
C GLY A 44 -3.31 -7.07 -12.08
N LYS A 45 -2.02 -7.06 -11.70
CA LYS A 45 -1.52 -7.56 -10.41
C LYS A 45 -0.93 -6.45 -9.54
N SER A 46 -0.77 -5.24 -10.09
CA SER A 46 -0.18 -4.10 -9.40
C SER A 46 -0.84 -2.77 -9.75
N ILE A 47 -1.41 -2.12 -8.74
CA ILE A 47 -1.96 -0.77 -8.76
C ILE A 47 -0.91 0.18 -8.18
N THR A 48 -0.18 0.88 -9.04
CA THR A 48 0.67 2.00 -8.61
C THR A 48 -0.12 3.30 -8.69
N LEU A 49 -0.45 3.90 -7.54
CA LEU A 49 -1.09 5.20 -7.43
C LEU A 49 -0.04 6.28 -7.16
N LYS A 50 0.18 7.18 -8.12
CA LYS A 50 1.03 8.36 -7.91
C LYS A 50 0.24 9.45 -7.21
N THR A 51 0.61 9.81 -5.99
CA THR A 51 0.03 10.97 -5.28
C THR A 51 1.05 12.11 -5.22
N PRO A 52 0.62 13.39 -5.15
CA PRO A 52 1.55 14.52 -5.01
C PRO A 52 2.46 14.46 -3.77
N GLN A 53 2.10 13.64 -2.77
CA GLN A 53 2.89 13.41 -1.55
C GLN A 53 3.78 12.16 -1.61
N GLY A 54 3.65 11.30 -2.64
CA GLY A 54 4.40 10.04 -2.74
C GLY A 54 3.78 9.02 -3.69
N ASP A 55 4.58 8.03 -4.09
CA ASP A 55 4.12 6.92 -4.91
C ASP A 55 3.63 5.78 -4.00
N ILE A 56 2.37 5.35 -4.15
CA ILE A 56 1.79 4.23 -3.42
C ILE A 56 1.74 3.03 -4.38
N ARG A 57 2.37 1.90 -4.03
CA ARG A 57 2.37 0.68 -4.85
C ARG A 57 1.58 -0.41 -4.11
N LEU A 58 0.34 -0.63 -4.55
CA LEU A 58 -0.55 -1.67 -4.04
C LEU A 58 -0.58 -2.82 -5.03
N GLY A 59 -0.20 -4.02 -4.62
CA GLY A 59 -0.19 -5.16 -5.52
C GLY A 59 1.16 -5.27 -6.23
N GLU A 60 1.89 -6.27 -5.80
CA GLU A 60 2.70 -7.21 -6.54
C GLU A 60 3.46 -7.82 -5.39
N SER A 61 2.86 -8.85 -4.77
CA SER A 61 3.58 -9.89 -4.05
C SER A 61 4.99 -9.48 -3.58
N LEU A 62 5.10 -8.52 -2.66
CA LEU A 62 6.35 -8.33 -1.93
C LEU A 62 6.68 -9.66 -1.21
N GLY A 63 5.63 -10.43 -0.87
CA GLY A 63 5.66 -11.82 -0.44
C GLY A 63 5.26 -12.83 -1.53
N GLY A 64 5.93 -12.82 -2.68
CA GLY A 64 6.07 -14.10 -3.40
C GLY A 64 6.89 -15.00 -2.49
N GLU A 65 6.29 -16.07 -1.97
CA GLU A 65 6.86 -17.11 -1.08
C GLU A 65 8.22 -16.74 -0.45
N GLY A 66 8.22 -16.28 0.80
CA GLY A 66 9.44 -16.30 1.59
C GLY A 66 10.43 -15.12 1.44
N ARG A 67 10.04 -14.00 0.83
CA ARG A 67 10.95 -12.83 0.75
C ARG A 67 11.04 -12.09 2.08
N SER A 68 12.28 -11.79 2.47
CA SER A 68 12.62 -11.01 3.66
C SER A 68 12.27 -9.53 3.49
N ILE A 69 11.48 -8.97 4.40
CA ILE A 69 11.13 -7.54 4.40
C ILE A 69 12.23 -6.79 5.16
N GLY A 70 12.96 -5.90 4.49
CA GLY A 70 14.06 -5.16 5.14
C GLY A 70 15.18 -6.05 5.68
N GLY A 71 15.41 -7.22 5.09
CA GLY A 71 16.37 -8.21 5.57
C GLY A 71 15.87 -9.09 6.73
N ILE A 72 14.63 -8.88 7.21
CA ILE A 72 14.01 -9.75 8.21
C ILE A 72 13.37 -10.96 7.50
N PRO A 73 13.82 -12.20 7.77
CA PRO A 73 13.20 -13.39 7.20
C PRO A 73 11.81 -13.63 7.80
N PRO A 74 10.85 -14.16 7.02
CA PRO A 74 9.58 -14.58 7.57
C PRO A 74 9.76 -15.73 8.57
N TYR A 75 8.84 -15.80 9.53
CA TYR A 75 8.85 -16.87 10.53
C TYR A 75 8.56 -18.23 9.87
N PRO A 76 9.31 -19.30 10.20
CA PRO A 76 9.13 -20.62 9.59
C PRO A 76 7.72 -21.17 9.88
N GLY A 77 7.03 -21.68 8.86
CA GLY A 77 5.66 -22.19 9.02
C GLY A 77 4.57 -21.11 9.06
N SER A 78 4.93 -19.82 8.99
CA SER A 78 3.94 -18.74 8.87
C SER A 78 3.42 -18.61 7.44
N THR A 79 2.12 -18.35 7.32
CA THR A 79 1.42 -18.13 6.05
C THR A 79 1.11 -16.64 5.87
N PRO A 80 1.44 -16.02 4.73
CA PRO A 80 1.09 -14.62 4.49
C PRO A 80 -0.42 -14.49 4.32
N VAL A 81 -1.05 -13.62 5.11
CA VAL A 81 -2.52 -13.43 5.11
C VAL A 81 -2.97 -12.40 4.07
N ASN A 82 -2.15 -11.36 3.87
CA ASN A 82 -2.46 -10.25 2.97
C ASN A 82 -1.41 -10.13 1.86
N GLN A 83 -1.76 -9.45 0.75
CA GLN A 83 -0.75 -9.01 -0.22
C GLN A 83 0.04 -7.86 0.43
N GLY A 84 1.33 -8.07 0.69
CA GLY A 84 2.20 -7.04 1.27
C GLY A 84 2.11 -5.72 0.52
N ALA A 85 2.29 -4.62 1.24
CA ALA A 85 2.11 -3.27 0.74
C ALA A 85 3.43 -2.50 0.75
N GLU A 86 3.65 -1.69 -0.28
CA GLU A 86 4.81 -0.80 -0.38
C GLU A 86 4.38 0.65 -0.61
N PHE A 87 4.90 1.54 0.22
CA PHE A 87 4.63 2.97 0.16
C PHE A 87 5.94 3.72 0.01
N SER A 88 6.07 4.54 -1.03
CA SER A 88 7.20 5.46 -1.18
C SER A 88 6.80 6.87 -0.79
N VAL A 89 7.46 7.43 0.21
CA VAL A 89 7.23 8.79 0.72
C VAL A 89 8.33 9.72 0.22
N GLY A 90 7.96 10.76 -0.54
CA GLY A 90 8.89 11.82 -0.97
C GLY A 90 10.06 11.39 -1.86
N GLY A 91 9.97 10.23 -2.54
CA GLY A 91 11.00 9.72 -3.46
C GLY A 91 12.32 9.32 -2.81
N LYS A 92 12.37 9.27 -1.46
CA LYS A 92 13.54 8.92 -0.66
C LYS A 92 13.23 8.01 0.52
N GLY A 93 11.97 7.69 0.81
CA GLY A 93 11.62 6.78 1.88
C GLY A 93 10.76 5.65 1.31
N LEU A 94 11.09 4.41 1.64
CA LEU A 94 10.35 3.22 1.29
C LEU A 94 9.82 2.58 2.58
N ILE A 95 8.52 2.35 2.65
CA ILE A 95 7.85 1.64 3.72
C ILE A 95 7.26 0.37 3.11
N SER A 96 7.80 -0.79 3.48
CA SER A 96 7.32 -2.10 3.02
C SER A 96 6.77 -2.89 4.20
N GLY A 97 5.61 -3.52 4.07
CA GLY A 97 4.99 -4.26 5.15
C GLY A 97 4.33 -5.56 4.68
N GLN A 98 4.45 -6.62 5.49
CA GLN A 98 3.82 -7.92 5.25
C GLN A 98 3.29 -8.52 6.55
N GLU A 99 2.05 -9.00 6.48
CA GLU A 99 1.41 -9.73 7.57
C GLU A 99 1.48 -11.24 7.31
N TYR A 100 1.83 -11.99 8.35
CA TYR A 100 1.89 -13.44 8.40
C TYR A 100 1.09 -13.95 9.60
N VAL A 101 0.60 -15.18 9.50
CA VAL A 101 -0.07 -15.90 10.58
C VAL A 101 0.60 -17.25 10.78
N THR A 102 0.77 -17.65 12.04
CA THR A 102 1.29 -18.96 12.43
C THR A 102 0.46 -19.51 13.59
N SER A 103 0.35 -20.83 13.70
CA SER A 103 -0.31 -21.48 14.84
C SER A 103 0.63 -21.67 16.04
N ASP A 104 1.89 -21.27 15.92
CA ASP A 104 2.85 -21.29 17.03
C ASP A 104 2.56 -20.20 18.06
N SER A 105 3.11 -20.35 19.27
CA SER A 105 2.88 -19.43 20.38
C SER A 105 3.58 -18.09 20.15
N VAL A 106 2.98 -17.00 20.65
CA VAL A 106 3.55 -15.64 20.59
C VAL A 106 5.00 -15.61 21.12
N GLU A 107 5.27 -16.32 22.22
CA GLU A 107 6.59 -16.37 22.85
C GLU A 107 7.66 -17.00 21.96
N GLU A 108 7.33 -18.05 21.21
CA GLU A 108 8.26 -18.74 20.30
C GLU A 108 8.62 -17.83 19.11
N VAL A 109 7.61 -17.15 18.58
CA VAL A 109 7.79 -16.17 17.51
C VAL A 109 8.65 -15.00 17.96
N VAL A 110 8.39 -14.47 19.16
CA VAL A 110 9.18 -13.36 19.74
C VAL A 110 10.63 -13.80 19.98
N ALA A 111 10.85 -15.01 20.49
CA ALA A 111 12.19 -15.55 20.71
C ALA A 111 12.98 -15.65 19.39
N PHE A 112 12.34 -16.16 18.33
CA PHE A 112 12.93 -16.23 17.00
C PHE A 112 13.37 -14.85 16.49
N TYR A 113 12.49 -13.85 16.51
CA TYR A 113 12.83 -12.52 16.00
C TYR A 113 13.85 -11.80 16.89
N LYS A 114 13.83 -12.03 18.21
CA LYS A 114 14.83 -11.49 19.13
C LYS A 114 16.22 -12.02 18.83
N GLU A 115 16.34 -13.31 18.48
CA GLU A 115 17.61 -13.91 18.04
C GLU A 115 18.07 -13.31 16.71
N LYS A 116 17.15 -13.13 15.74
CA LYS A 116 17.49 -12.61 14.41
C LYS A 116 17.87 -11.14 14.39
N LEU A 117 17.16 -10.29 15.14
CA LEU A 117 17.39 -8.85 15.20
C LEU A 117 18.58 -8.48 16.11
N GLY A 118 19.04 -9.44 16.91
CA GLY A 118 20.20 -9.29 17.78
C GLY A 118 19.98 -8.35 18.97
N PRO A 119 21.02 -8.11 19.78
CA PRO A 119 20.93 -7.36 21.04
C PRO A 119 20.65 -5.87 20.86
N LYS A 120 20.74 -5.34 19.63
CA LYS A 120 20.42 -3.94 19.31
C LYS A 120 18.92 -3.71 19.09
N ALA A 121 18.12 -4.77 19.06
CA ALA A 121 16.67 -4.67 18.93
C ALA A 121 16.01 -4.28 20.26
N SER A 122 15.14 -3.27 20.22
CA SER A 122 14.28 -2.91 21.33
C SER A 122 13.03 -3.77 21.32
N VAL A 123 12.77 -4.50 22.39
CA VAL A 123 11.54 -5.29 22.57
C VAL A 123 10.63 -4.53 23.52
N MET A 124 9.42 -4.21 23.05
CA MET A 124 8.36 -3.61 23.85
C MET A 124 7.21 -4.62 23.95
N GLU A 125 6.65 -4.76 25.15
CA GLU A 125 5.46 -5.57 25.41
C GLU A 125 4.34 -4.65 25.88
N TYR A 126 3.15 -4.80 25.31
CA TYR A 126 1.97 -4.04 25.69
C TYR A 126 0.72 -4.91 25.56
N GLU A 127 0.05 -5.17 26.69
CA GLU A 127 -1.20 -5.95 26.75
C GLU A 127 -1.12 -7.31 26.03
N GLY A 128 -0.02 -8.06 26.21
CA GLY A 128 0.18 -9.36 25.55
C GLY A 128 0.56 -9.28 24.06
N LYS A 129 0.82 -8.07 23.55
CA LYS A 129 1.37 -7.83 22.20
C LYS A 129 2.83 -7.46 22.33
N PHE A 130 3.65 -7.97 21.43
CA PHE A 130 5.07 -7.72 21.40
C PHE A 130 5.43 -6.91 20.17
N GLN A 131 6.30 -5.93 20.34
CA GLN A 131 6.84 -5.12 19.27
C GLN A 131 8.37 -5.15 19.36
N LEU A 132 9.02 -5.71 18.34
CA LEU A 132 10.46 -5.71 18.22
C LEU A 132 10.85 -4.65 17.20
N THR A 133 11.63 -3.67 17.62
CA THR A 133 12.10 -2.57 16.78
C THR A 133 13.61 -2.64 16.64
N HIS A 134 14.12 -2.70 15.42
CA HIS A 134 15.53 -2.69 15.10
C HIS A 134 15.84 -1.51 14.20
N ALA A 135 16.71 -0.61 14.65
CA ALA A 135 17.22 0.49 13.84
C ALA A 135 18.61 0.11 13.31
N GLU A 136 18.80 0.24 12.00
CA GLU A 136 20.08 -0.03 11.35
C GLU A 136 21.06 1.12 11.61
N ASP A 137 22.28 0.82 12.10
CA ASP A 137 23.24 1.85 12.55
C ASP A 137 23.77 2.75 11.42
N GLU A 138 23.87 2.26 10.18
CA GLU A 138 24.42 2.98 9.02
C GLU A 138 23.36 3.74 8.20
N GLY A 139 22.27 4.16 8.84
CA GLY A 139 21.34 5.17 8.30
C GLY A 139 20.40 4.70 7.19
N GLY A 140 20.17 3.40 7.06
CA GLY A 140 19.36 2.82 6.00
C GLY A 140 17.87 2.72 6.32
N GLY A 141 17.50 2.16 7.49
CA GLY A 141 16.10 1.95 7.83
C GLY A 141 15.81 1.42 9.23
N ILE A 142 14.53 1.42 9.57
CA ILE A 142 13.95 0.91 10.81
C ILE A 142 13.08 -0.28 10.45
N SER A 143 13.35 -1.43 11.07
CA SER A 143 12.51 -2.60 10.96
C SER A 143 11.69 -2.79 12.23
N VAL A 144 10.41 -3.04 12.10
CA VAL A 144 9.46 -3.24 13.19
C VAL A 144 8.72 -4.54 12.97
N VAL A 145 8.75 -5.43 13.95
CA VAL A 145 8.00 -6.68 13.97
C VAL A 145 6.98 -6.60 15.10
N HIS A 146 5.70 -6.61 14.75
CA HIS A 146 4.62 -6.75 15.72
C HIS A 146 4.17 -8.20 15.77
N VAL A 147 4.05 -8.75 16.97
CA VAL A 147 3.55 -10.10 17.23
C VAL A 147 2.38 -9.98 18.20
N SER A 148 1.25 -10.57 17.84
CA SER A 148 0.05 -10.57 18.68
C SER A 148 -0.73 -11.85 18.48
N SER A 149 -1.33 -12.37 19.54
CA SER A 149 -2.33 -13.43 19.41
C SER A 149 -3.61 -12.88 18.80
N ASP A 150 -4.18 -13.59 17.84
CA ASP A 150 -5.51 -13.33 17.34
C ASP A 150 -6.57 -13.93 18.26
N GLU A 151 -7.44 -13.10 18.83
CA GLU A 151 -8.46 -13.56 19.79
C GLU A 151 -9.59 -14.36 19.12
N GLU A 152 -9.78 -14.24 17.80
CA GLU A 152 -10.84 -14.93 17.06
C GLU A 152 -10.43 -16.34 16.61
N THR A 153 -9.19 -16.50 16.14
CA THR A 153 -8.66 -17.76 15.60
C THR A 153 -7.75 -18.50 16.58
N GLY A 154 -7.17 -17.79 17.56
CA GLY A 154 -6.15 -18.33 18.46
C GLY A 154 -4.76 -18.41 17.82
N ASP A 155 -4.61 -18.04 16.55
CA ASP A 155 -3.32 -18.04 15.85
C ASP A 155 -2.51 -16.78 16.17
N THR A 156 -1.19 -16.87 16.04
CA THR A 156 -0.27 -15.73 16.21
C THR A 156 -0.15 -14.94 14.90
N LYS A 157 -0.53 -13.67 14.95
CA LYS A 157 -0.32 -12.68 13.89
C LYS A 157 1.04 -12.02 14.02
N ILE A 158 1.72 -11.89 12.88
CA ILE A 158 3.06 -11.32 12.75
C ILE A 158 3.01 -10.26 11.65
N LEU A 159 3.19 -8.99 12.02
CA LEU A 159 3.31 -7.90 11.07
C LEU A 159 4.76 -7.43 11.02
N VAL A 160 5.43 -7.67 9.90
CA VAL A 160 6.79 -7.20 9.65
C VAL A 160 6.69 -5.94 8.79
N SER A 161 7.24 -4.84 9.28
CA SER A 161 7.33 -3.56 8.58
C SER A 161 8.77 -3.09 8.52
N TYR A 162 9.19 -2.59 7.37
CA TYR A 162 10.48 -1.97 7.15
C TYR A 162 10.28 -0.56 6.62
N MET A 163 10.97 0.40 7.19
CA MET A 163 10.99 1.79 6.74
C MET A 163 12.43 2.21 6.49
N GLY A 164 12.84 2.28 5.23
CA GLY A 164 14.20 2.62 4.83
C GLY A 164 14.27 3.64 3.71
N LYS A 165 15.49 3.91 3.25
CA LYS A 165 15.80 4.93 2.23
C LYS A 165 16.07 4.33 0.86
#